data_AF-A0A162N995-F1
#
_entry.id   AF-A0A162N995-F1
#
_cell.length_a   1.000
_cell.length_b   1.000
_cell.length_c   1.000
_cell.angle_alpha   90.00
_cell.angle_beta   90.00
_cell.angle_gamma   90.00
#
_symmetry.space_group_name_H-M   'P 1'
#
loop_
_entity.id
_entity.type
_entity.pdbx_description
1 polymer ?
#
loop_
_entity_poly.entity_id
_entity_poly.type
_entity_poly.pdbx_seq_one_letter_code
_entity_poly.pdbx_strand_id
1 'polypeptide(L)'
;MVQLKLKRFTPPAIDSSSRYFDGLETFEIPAYAIVKTLCPNGRKQNVYKRIEALERVEPFIKRKKVLDTGGVTYFDTFEKRMDLSTDELTKFNSSTYTKEKWYEFVKSKLRQTQSLKTAENRITRYMSISIDIINKALKEFDVSEIYSLSPKELALVYNWAGSDAKRWLYSFLVKVEEDVRLQLRKSKSHDKGFRLDEVNKIRLKEIKDFNKRNQENRKQKKEIYDFESYTKIFKFLSDVKSHTKNSIAKMLKNKDIRYPSVWLYLMLHLNNAWRHGDVTDFPRLHVYDLLSEFEITGLEWFQDNELTLIQSRRLIERVINQEFKISKTQIKGHFFSSDILAPAIATAILIIETFLVSKGVLDSKTEYVPLLDFKTKYNEPTDSQLKNFFKNMDDCEGFTFSSKKMNKSVMTFIYHLSNMSGDDNALKLVQQLRNHMDKNSPLFYVDFNLKKIEGLTKQLFKRGEFGYIPSLLVQKVQGKELSFEEMTEQVIRVNTAFNDVFKVQSTIGFLNTVNHERAMIMRMIEESSLEECEQFLIDMFTDNLPSRERDVQCLMSKKGCQRRDLKRCLGCQYSIPCIYALTTLCSAIISDIKEYKITKLNY
;
A
#
# COMPACT_ATOMS: atom_id res chain seq x y z
N MET A 1 48.25 -39.91 -24.93
CA MET A 1 47.08 -39.03 -24.70
C MET A 1 47.16 -38.46 -23.31
N VAL A 2 47.53 -37.18 -23.18
CA VAL A 2 47.61 -36.49 -21.88
C VAL A 2 46.18 -36.23 -21.40
N GLN A 3 45.74 -36.94 -20.36
CA GLN A 3 44.49 -36.64 -19.67
C GLN A 3 44.63 -35.29 -18.95
N LEU A 4 44.18 -34.20 -19.58
CA LEU A 4 43.95 -32.92 -18.92
C LEU A 4 42.87 -33.14 -17.84
N LYS A 5 43.29 -33.34 -16.59
CA LYS A 5 42.40 -33.33 -15.42
C LYS A 5 41.87 -31.91 -15.19
N LEU A 6 40.81 -31.54 -15.91
CA LEU A 6 40.02 -30.35 -15.62
C LEU A 6 39.26 -30.54 -14.30
N LYS A 7 39.91 -30.22 -13.17
CA LYS A 7 39.20 -30.09 -11.88
C LYS A 7 38.39 -28.79 -11.90
N ARG A 8 37.07 -28.93 -12.00
CA ARG A 8 36.10 -27.83 -12.01
C ARG A 8 36.17 -27.03 -10.71
N PHE A 9 36.39 -25.72 -10.81
CA PHE A 9 36.08 -24.77 -9.74
C PHE A 9 34.70 -24.17 -10.05
N THR A 10 33.73 -24.41 -9.18
CA THR A 10 32.43 -23.73 -9.26
C THR A 10 32.43 -22.72 -8.11
N PRO A 11 32.48 -21.40 -8.39
CA PRO A 11 32.40 -20.41 -7.32
C PRO A 11 31.11 -20.63 -6.52
N PRO A 12 31.14 -20.53 -5.18
CA PRO A 12 29.95 -20.69 -4.36
C PRO A 12 28.94 -19.57 -4.67
N ALA A 13 27.85 -19.92 -5.38
CA ALA A 13 26.66 -19.12 -5.68
C ALA A 13 26.93 -17.61 -5.79
N ILE A 14 27.70 -17.22 -6.82
CA ILE A 14 27.69 -15.86 -7.34
C ILE A 14 26.72 -15.89 -8.52
N ASP A 15 25.65 -15.12 -8.43
CA ASP A 15 24.65 -15.05 -9.49
C ASP A 15 25.36 -14.76 -10.82
N SER A 16 24.97 -15.49 -11.85
CA SER A 16 25.58 -15.58 -13.18
C SER A 16 25.53 -14.29 -14.01
N SER A 17 25.39 -13.13 -13.37
CA SER A 17 25.47 -11.83 -14.00
C SER A 17 26.90 -11.58 -14.49
N SER A 18 27.04 -11.52 -15.81
CA SER A 18 28.27 -11.65 -16.60
C SER A 18 29.39 -10.64 -16.36
N ARG A 19 29.25 -9.66 -15.45
CA ARG A 19 30.22 -8.55 -15.31
C ARG A 19 31.49 -8.87 -14.52
N TYR A 20 31.49 -9.93 -13.71
CA TYR A 20 32.60 -10.22 -12.79
C TYR A 20 33.83 -10.82 -13.49
N PHE A 21 33.62 -11.43 -14.65
CA PHE A 21 34.64 -12.09 -15.43
C PHE A 21 34.96 -11.31 -16.71
N ASP A 22 34.48 -10.06 -16.83
CA ASP A 22 34.81 -9.19 -17.95
C ASP A 22 36.33 -8.98 -18.02
N GLY A 23 36.90 -9.16 -19.22
CA GLY A 23 38.33 -9.02 -19.48
C GLY A 23 39.21 -10.20 -19.04
N LEU A 24 38.64 -11.31 -18.56
CA LEU A 24 39.40 -12.57 -18.42
C LEU A 24 39.47 -13.30 -19.75
N GLU A 25 40.58 -14.01 -19.99
CA GLU A 25 40.74 -14.87 -21.15
C GLU A 25 39.72 -16.02 -21.07
N THR A 26 38.83 -16.10 -22.06
CA THR A 26 37.77 -17.11 -22.12
C THR A 26 38.16 -18.25 -23.05
N PHE A 27 38.00 -19.49 -22.61
CA PHE A 27 38.18 -20.66 -23.47
C PHE A 27 36.80 -21.22 -23.84
N GLU A 28 36.62 -21.59 -25.10
CA GLU A 28 35.42 -22.33 -25.52
C GLU A 28 35.49 -23.78 -25.02
N ILE A 29 34.41 -24.25 -24.41
CA ILE A 29 34.30 -25.64 -23.97
C ILE A 29 34.07 -26.50 -25.24
N PRO A 30 34.90 -27.53 -25.50
CA PRO A 30 34.68 -28.44 -26.60
C PRO A 30 33.31 -29.12 -26.50
N ALA A 31 32.61 -29.30 -27.62
CA ALA A 31 31.22 -29.79 -27.65
C ALA A 31 31.02 -31.14 -26.91
N TYR A 32 32.03 -32.01 -26.91
CA TYR A 32 32.00 -33.32 -26.24
C TYR A 32 32.06 -33.22 -24.70
N ALA A 33 32.48 -32.07 -24.15
CA ALA A 33 32.55 -31.82 -22.71
C ALA A 33 31.30 -31.10 -22.16
N ILE A 34 30.34 -30.75 -23.01
CA ILE A 34 29.09 -30.10 -22.62
C ILE A 34 28.08 -31.15 -22.15
N VAL A 35 28.00 -31.37 -20.84
CA VAL A 35 26.99 -32.27 -20.26
C VAL A 35 25.63 -31.57 -20.21
N LYS A 36 24.58 -32.16 -20.80
CA LYS A 36 23.21 -31.59 -20.87
C LYS A 36 22.60 -31.18 -19.53
N THR A 37 22.98 -31.83 -18.43
CA THR A 37 22.52 -31.49 -17.07
C THR A 37 23.12 -30.18 -16.53
N LEU A 38 24.16 -29.65 -17.16
CA LEU A 38 24.91 -28.48 -16.71
C LEU A 38 24.47 -27.15 -17.37
N CYS A 39 23.69 -27.23 -18.45
CA CYS A 39 23.17 -26.07 -19.18
C CYS A 39 21.71 -26.35 -19.63
N PRO A 40 20.72 -26.19 -18.75
CA PRO A 40 19.31 -26.40 -19.10
C PRO A 40 18.82 -25.48 -20.23
N ASN A 41 19.49 -24.33 -20.41
CA ASN A 41 19.06 -23.24 -21.30
C ASN A 41 20.02 -22.95 -22.46
N GLY A 42 20.99 -23.83 -22.77
CA GLY A 42 21.84 -23.70 -23.96
C GLY A 42 22.76 -22.46 -24.03
N ARG A 43 22.95 -21.72 -22.94
CA ARG A 43 23.87 -20.56 -22.92
C ARG A 43 25.32 -21.02 -22.99
N LYS A 44 26.12 -20.44 -23.88
CA LYS A 44 27.59 -20.61 -23.92
C LYS A 44 28.17 -20.29 -22.54
N GLN A 45 28.78 -21.27 -21.88
CA GLN A 45 29.55 -21.04 -20.65
C GLN A 45 31.00 -20.78 -21.05
N ASN A 46 31.50 -19.61 -20.70
CA ASN A 46 32.92 -19.31 -20.77
C ASN A 46 33.62 -19.99 -19.59
N VAL A 47 34.72 -20.70 -19.84
CA VAL A 47 35.62 -21.20 -18.79
C VAL A 47 36.83 -20.30 -18.68
N TYR A 48 37.30 -20.13 -17.44
CA TYR A 48 38.41 -19.23 -17.08
C TYR A 48 39.56 -20.03 -16.48
N LYS A 49 40.78 -19.50 -16.55
CA LYS A 49 41.90 -20.05 -15.78
C LYS A 49 41.59 -19.95 -14.29
N ARG A 50 41.79 -21.05 -13.57
CA ARG A 50 41.45 -21.17 -12.14
C ARG A 50 42.14 -20.12 -11.28
N ILE A 51 43.41 -19.82 -11.55
CA ILE A 51 44.21 -18.86 -10.77
C ILE A 51 43.61 -17.45 -10.92
N GLU A 52 43.43 -16.97 -12.16
CA GLU A 52 42.86 -15.64 -12.45
C GLU A 52 41.42 -15.49 -11.91
N ALA A 53 40.61 -16.56 -12.02
CA ALA A 53 39.28 -16.57 -11.44
C ALA A 53 39.30 -16.53 -9.90
N LEU A 54 40.22 -17.24 -9.26
CA LEU A 54 40.37 -17.24 -7.80
C LEU A 54 40.82 -15.88 -7.29
N GLU A 55 41.82 -15.26 -7.92
CA GLU A 55 42.31 -13.93 -7.53
C GLU A 55 41.20 -12.86 -7.53
N ARG A 56 40.25 -12.94 -8.48
CA ARG A 56 39.10 -12.02 -8.52
C ARG A 56 37.98 -12.38 -7.55
N VAL A 57 37.80 -13.66 -7.25
CA VAL A 57 36.69 -14.14 -6.41
C VAL A 57 37.04 -14.12 -4.91
N GLU A 58 38.31 -14.29 -4.56
CA GLU A 58 38.77 -14.41 -3.17
C GLU A 58 38.46 -13.17 -2.30
N PRO A 59 38.68 -11.92 -2.77
CA PRO A 59 38.25 -10.72 -2.02
C PRO A 59 36.74 -10.68 -1.79
N PHE A 60 35.96 -11.17 -2.74
CA PHE A 60 34.50 -11.23 -2.63
C PHE A 60 34.07 -12.31 -1.63
N ILE A 61 34.68 -13.49 -1.65
CA ILE A 61 34.42 -14.54 -0.66
C ILE A 61 34.76 -14.03 0.74
N LYS A 62 35.90 -13.34 0.91
CA LYS A 62 36.28 -12.72 2.19
C LYS A 62 35.22 -11.70 2.63
N ARG A 63 34.80 -10.78 1.76
CA ARG A 63 33.74 -9.80 2.06
C ARG A 63 32.39 -10.45 2.39
N LYS A 64 31.99 -11.46 1.62
CA LYS A 64 30.73 -12.18 1.83
C LYS A 64 30.75 -12.91 3.18
N LYS A 65 31.84 -13.60 3.51
CA LYS A 65 32.04 -14.25 4.82
C LYS A 65 31.92 -13.24 5.97
N VAL A 66 32.51 -12.05 5.83
CA VAL A 66 32.37 -10.97 6.82
C VAL A 66 30.90 -10.56 6.95
N LEU A 67 30.21 -10.27 5.83
CA LEU A 67 28.81 -9.83 5.85
C LEU A 67 27.84 -10.89 6.38
N ASP A 68 28.12 -12.17 6.14
CA ASP A 68 27.30 -13.29 6.58
C ASP A 68 27.55 -13.67 8.06
N THR A 69 28.57 -13.08 8.70
CA THR A 69 28.87 -13.31 10.12
C THR A 69 27.90 -12.52 10.99
N GLY A 70 27.24 -13.22 11.92
CA GLY A 70 26.30 -12.67 12.90
C GLY A 70 26.70 -13.00 14.35
N GLY A 71 26.43 -12.07 15.26
CA GLY A 71 26.61 -12.21 16.70
C GLY A 71 25.29 -12.28 17.47
N VAL A 72 25.38 -12.50 18.79
CA VAL A 72 24.24 -12.53 19.73
C VAL A 72 23.59 -11.16 19.84
N THR A 73 24.39 -10.09 19.75
CA THR A 73 23.93 -8.70 19.73
C THR A 73 24.46 -8.00 18.49
N TYR A 74 23.85 -6.87 18.09
CA TYR A 74 24.36 -6.06 16.98
C TYR A 74 25.81 -5.59 17.20
N PHE A 75 26.20 -5.35 18.45
CA PHE A 75 27.58 -5.00 18.78
C PHE A 75 28.53 -6.19 18.66
N ASP A 76 28.13 -7.37 19.14
CA ASP A 76 28.89 -8.62 18.95
C ASP A 76 29.07 -8.95 17.45
N THR A 77 28.03 -8.71 16.63
CA THR A 77 28.14 -8.79 15.17
C THR A 77 29.21 -7.84 14.63
N PHE A 78 29.23 -6.59 15.08
CA PHE A 78 30.25 -5.62 14.68
C PHE A 78 31.65 -6.06 15.09
N GLU A 79 31.86 -6.51 16.33
CA GLU A 79 33.15 -6.99 16.84
C GLU A 79 33.68 -8.17 16.02
N LYS A 80 32.86 -9.22 15.84
CA LYS A 80 33.23 -10.40 15.03
C LYS A 80 33.61 -10.03 13.60
N ARG A 81 32.88 -9.09 12.99
CA ARG A 81 33.19 -8.62 11.63
C ARG A 81 34.47 -7.80 11.58
N MET A 82 34.77 -7.01 12.61
CA MET A 82 36.04 -6.29 12.74
C MET A 82 37.22 -7.24 12.91
N ASP A 83 37.06 -8.31 13.70
CA ASP A 83 38.11 -9.33 13.91
C ASP A 83 38.46 -10.07 12.61
N LEU A 84 37.47 -10.34 11.76
CA LEU A 84 37.69 -10.92 10.43
C LEU A 84 38.40 -9.97 9.44
N SER A 85 38.46 -8.67 9.77
CA SER A 85 39.12 -7.61 9.00
C SER A 85 40.42 -7.12 9.67
N THR A 86 41.01 -7.89 10.58
CA THR A 86 42.19 -7.49 11.38
C THR A 86 43.37 -7.01 10.53
N ASP A 87 43.65 -7.67 9.40
CA ASP A 87 44.76 -7.32 8.49
C ASP A 87 44.65 -5.87 7.96
N GLU A 88 43.42 -5.38 7.79
CA GLU A 88 43.15 -4.06 7.26
C GLU A 88 43.29 -2.97 8.34
N LEU A 89 43.25 -3.34 9.63
CA LEU A 89 43.09 -2.46 10.79
C LEU A 89 44.34 -2.27 11.65
N THR A 90 45.54 -2.49 11.11
CA THR A 90 46.79 -2.54 11.89
C THR A 90 47.03 -1.34 12.83
N LYS A 91 46.98 -0.09 12.34
CA LYS A 91 47.19 1.12 13.17
C LYS A 91 46.01 1.37 14.11
N PHE A 92 44.79 1.13 13.65
CA PHE A 92 43.60 1.23 14.50
C PHE A 92 43.63 0.25 15.67
N ASN A 93 44.08 -0.99 15.44
CA ASN A 93 44.21 -1.99 16.49
C ASN A 93 45.33 -1.68 17.48
N SER A 94 46.39 -0.97 17.07
CA SER A 94 47.43 -0.46 17.97
C SER A 94 47.03 0.80 18.74
N SER A 95 46.01 1.53 18.28
CA SER A 95 45.50 2.72 18.98
C SER A 95 44.70 2.27 20.19
N THR A 96 45.12 2.63 21.40
CA THR A 96 44.48 2.17 22.63
C THR A 96 43.24 3.01 22.91
N TYR A 97 43.41 4.33 22.96
CA TYR A 97 42.33 5.26 23.28
C TYR A 97 41.29 5.33 22.16
N THR A 98 41.73 5.48 20.90
CA THR A 98 40.84 5.66 19.76
C THR A 98 39.97 4.42 19.55
N LYS A 99 40.56 3.22 19.65
CA LYS A 99 39.81 1.96 19.55
C LYS A 99 38.77 1.84 20.65
N GLU A 100 39.16 2.05 21.91
CA GLU A 100 38.26 1.95 23.07
C GLU A 100 37.08 2.92 22.93
N LYS A 101 37.36 4.21 22.70
CA LYS A 101 36.31 5.24 22.55
C LYS A 101 35.41 5.00 21.33
N TRP A 102 35.97 4.48 20.23
CA TRP A 102 35.18 4.11 19.06
C TRP A 102 34.25 2.93 19.35
N TYR A 103 34.73 1.88 20.02
CA TYR A 103 33.93 0.71 20.37
C TYR A 103 32.82 1.08 21.36
N GLU A 104 33.11 1.91 22.36
CA GLU A 104 32.07 2.47 23.23
C GLU A 104 31.00 3.26 22.47
N PHE A 105 31.43 4.10 21.52
CA PHE A 105 30.54 4.90 20.69
C PHE A 105 29.63 3.99 19.85
N VAL A 106 30.20 3.01 19.14
CA VAL A 106 29.46 2.05 18.30
C VAL A 106 28.50 1.23 19.16
N LYS A 107 28.95 0.70 20.30
CA LYS A 107 28.12 -0.07 21.26
C LYS A 107 26.91 0.74 21.72
N SER A 108 27.11 2.00 22.10
CA SER A 108 26.03 2.90 22.52
C SER A 108 25.01 3.13 21.38
N LYS A 109 25.47 3.39 20.15
CA LYS A 109 24.58 3.62 19.01
C LYS A 109 23.84 2.38 18.54
N LEU A 110 24.47 1.20 18.58
CA LEU A 110 23.85 -0.06 18.20
C LEU A 110 22.83 -0.54 19.24
N ARG A 111 23.08 -0.31 20.54
CA ARG A 111 22.09 -0.59 21.61
C ARG A 111 20.76 0.15 21.42
N GLN A 112 20.79 1.34 20.83
CA GLN A 112 19.58 2.14 20.55
C GLN A 112 18.87 1.73 19.24
N THR A 113 19.40 0.75 18.50
CA THR A 113 18.86 0.35 17.20
C THR A 113 17.91 -0.83 17.37
N GLN A 114 16.67 -0.68 16.90
CA GLN A 114 15.66 -1.75 16.98
C GLN A 114 15.62 -2.59 15.69
N SER A 115 15.52 -1.93 14.53
CA SER A 115 15.40 -2.58 13.22
C SER A 115 16.70 -3.26 12.78
N LEU A 116 16.61 -4.55 12.45
CA LEU A 116 17.71 -5.36 11.92
C LEU A 116 18.36 -4.73 10.68
N LYS A 117 17.56 -4.32 9.69
CA LYS A 117 18.05 -3.63 8.47
C LYS A 117 18.85 -2.37 8.80
N THR A 118 18.35 -1.59 9.75
CA THR A 118 19.03 -0.37 10.20
C THR A 118 20.34 -0.71 10.92
N ALA A 119 20.34 -1.75 11.75
CA ALA A 119 21.53 -2.23 12.44
C ALA A 119 22.59 -2.70 11.45
N GLU A 120 22.24 -3.56 10.49
CA GLU A 120 23.14 -4.05 9.43
C GLU A 120 23.78 -2.92 8.62
N ASN A 121 22.97 -1.94 8.21
CA ASN A 121 23.46 -0.77 7.50
C ASN A 121 24.40 0.08 8.35
N ARG A 122 24.12 0.23 9.66
CA ARG A 122 24.98 0.94 10.61
C ARG A 122 26.29 0.19 10.85
N ILE A 123 26.25 -1.12 11.08
CA ILE A 123 27.43 -1.97 11.26
C ILE A 123 28.36 -1.83 10.06
N THR A 124 27.83 -2.04 8.85
CA THR A 124 28.60 -1.89 7.60
C THR A 124 29.21 -0.49 7.49
N ARG A 125 28.48 0.55 7.89
CA ARG A 125 28.98 1.92 7.89
C ARG A 125 30.07 2.16 8.92
N TYR A 126 29.91 1.64 10.14
CA TYR A 126 30.92 1.76 11.19
C TYR A 126 32.19 1.00 10.82
N MET A 127 32.09 -0.15 10.17
CA MET A 127 33.25 -0.86 9.61
C MET A 127 33.99 -0.01 8.58
N SER A 128 33.27 0.56 7.60
CA SER A 128 33.87 1.46 6.61
C SER A 128 34.52 2.68 7.26
N ILE A 129 33.91 3.28 8.29
CA ILE A 129 34.56 4.38 9.03
C ILE A 129 35.82 3.90 9.75
N SER A 130 35.80 2.71 10.33
CA SER A 130 36.96 2.16 11.04
C SER A 130 38.14 1.91 10.08
N ILE A 131 37.85 1.27 8.94
CA ILE A 131 38.86 0.81 7.97
C ILE A 131 39.30 1.95 7.05
N ASP A 132 38.34 2.58 6.36
CA ASP A 132 38.60 3.49 5.24
C ASP A 132 38.92 4.92 5.70
N ILE A 133 38.57 5.27 6.94
CA ILE A 133 38.71 6.65 7.46
C ILE A 133 39.65 6.68 8.65
N ILE A 134 39.30 6.06 9.79
CA ILE A 134 40.08 6.19 11.03
C ILE A 134 41.43 5.52 10.88
N ASN A 135 41.46 4.23 10.53
CA ASN A 135 42.71 3.50 10.35
C ASN A 135 43.58 4.11 9.24
N LYS A 136 42.96 4.56 8.14
CA LYS A 136 43.67 5.29 7.07
C LYS A 136 44.30 6.58 7.59
N ALA A 137 43.57 7.37 8.39
CA ALA A 137 44.09 8.63 8.95
C ALA A 137 45.29 8.38 9.88
N LEU A 138 45.21 7.39 10.77
CA LEU A 138 46.30 7.03 11.66
C LEU A 138 47.55 6.56 10.88
N LYS A 139 47.37 5.91 9.73
CA LYS A 139 48.48 5.52 8.83
C LYS A 139 49.07 6.70 8.06
N GLU A 140 48.23 7.49 7.41
CA GLU A 140 48.65 8.58 6.51
C GLU A 140 49.37 9.70 7.24
N PHE A 141 48.88 10.08 8.42
CA PHE A 141 49.47 11.14 9.25
C PHE A 141 50.47 10.60 10.28
N ASP A 142 50.72 9.28 10.27
CA ASP A 142 51.59 8.56 11.19
C ASP A 142 51.39 8.94 12.68
N VAL A 143 50.14 9.02 13.11
CA VAL A 143 49.77 9.28 14.51
C VAL A 143 49.28 8.01 15.19
N SER A 144 49.55 7.88 16.49
CA SER A 144 49.07 6.75 17.30
C SER A 144 47.58 6.85 17.63
N GLU A 145 47.07 8.08 17.78
CA GLU A 145 45.73 8.34 18.28
C GLU A 145 45.05 9.47 17.49
N ILE A 146 43.73 9.38 17.34
CA ILE A 146 42.97 10.35 16.53
C ILE A 146 42.98 11.76 17.11
N TYR A 147 43.13 11.88 18.44
CA TYR A 147 43.17 13.19 19.10
C TYR A 147 44.46 13.96 18.83
N SER A 148 45.50 13.29 18.30
CA SER A 148 46.78 13.91 17.95
C SER A 148 46.72 14.66 16.61
N LEU A 149 45.66 14.49 15.83
CA LEU A 149 45.48 15.18 14.56
C LEU A 149 45.19 16.67 14.78
N SER A 150 45.84 17.52 13.98
CA SER A 150 45.57 18.95 13.95
C SER A 150 44.20 19.27 13.35
N PRO A 151 43.64 20.47 13.59
CA PRO A 151 42.35 20.87 13.02
C PRO A 151 42.30 20.79 11.48
N LYS A 152 43.43 21.05 10.80
CA LYS A 152 43.52 20.96 9.34
C LYS A 152 43.50 19.52 8.85
N GLU A 153 44.22 18.63 9.52
CA GLU A 153 44.25 17.20 9.19
C GLU A 153 42.88 16.57 9.46
N LEU A 154 42.21 16.93 10.56
CA LEU A 154 40.84 16.51 10.86
C LEU A 154 39.84 16.96 9.81
N ALA A 155 39.96 18.19 9.31
CA ALA A 155 39.13 18.67 8.21
C ALA A 155 39.33 17.84 6.93
N LEU A 156 40.57 17.42 6.66
CA LEU A 156 40.91 16.56 5.52
C LEU A 156 40.31 15.15 5.71
N VAL A 157 40.50 14.53 6.87
CA VAL A 157 39.93 13.22 7.23
C VAL A 157 38.40 13.24 7.16
N TYR A 158 37.77 14.31 7.67
CA TYR A 158 36.32 14.48 7.58
C TYR A 158 35.83 14.49 6.13
N ASN A 159 36.60 15.05 5.20
CA ASN A 159 36.25 15.11 3.78
C ASN A 159 36.46 13.80 3.01
N TRP A 160 37.25 12.85 3.52
CA TRP A 160 37.30 11.50 2.96
C TRP A 160 35.99 10.74 3.11
N ALA A 161 35.19 11.09 4.11
CA ALA A 161 33.93 10.43 4.38
C ALA A 161 32.84 10.89 3.39
N GLY A 162 32.07 9.92 2.87
CA GLY A 162 30.82 10.21 2.17
C GLY A 162 29.80 10.89 3.09
N SER A 163 28.78 11.54 2.52
CA SER A 163 27.78 12.37 3.25
C SER A 163 27.18 11.68 4.49
N ASP A 164 26.77 10.42 4.37
CA ASP A 164 26.20 9.67 5.50
C ASP A 164 27.25 9.27 6.55
N ALA A 165 28.47 8.95 6.12
CA ALA A 165 29.58 8.58 7.01
C ALA A 165 30.06 9.80 7.82
N LYS A 166 30.10 10.99 7.20
CA LYS A 166 30.42 12.27 7.84
C LYS A 166 29.58 12.52 9.08
N ARG A 167 28.28 12.19 9.06
CA ARG A 167 27.39 12.35 10.22
C ARG A 167 27.88 11.56 11.44
N TRP A 168 28.24 10.29 11.23
CA TRP A 168 28.65 9.39 12.29
C TRP A 168 30.07 9.70 12.77
N LEU A 169 30.98 9.96 11.83
CA LEU A 169 32.34 10.39 12.13
C LEU A 169 32.32 11.67 12.97
N TYR A 170 31.59 12.70 12.55
CA TYR A 170 31.46 13.95 13.34
C TYR A 170 30.95 13.69 14.75
N SER A 171 29.92 12.85 14.90
CA SER A 171 29.35 12.55 16.22
C SER A 171 30.36 11.85 17.13
N PHE A 172 31.26 11.04 16.57
CA PHE A 172 32.36 10.44 17.30
C PHE A 172 33.45 11.46 17.65
N LEU A 173 33.86 12.29 16.69
CA LEU A 173 34.87 13.32 16.92
C LEU A 173 34.44 14.30 18.02
N VAL A 174 33.15 14.69 18.07
CA VAL A 174 32.62 15.52 19.16
C VAL A 174 32.77 14.83 20.52
N LYS A 175 32.47 13.53 20.61
CA LYS A 175 32.68 12.75 21.85
C LYS A 175 34.16 12.72 22.26
N VAL A 176 35.09 12.64 21.29
CA VAL A 176 36.53 12.71 21.54
C VAL A 176 36.94 14.10 22.05
N GLU A 177 36.47 15.18 21.42
CA GLU A 177 36.74 16.56 21.85
C GLU A 177 36.24 16.81 23.28
N GLU A 178 35.04 16.35 23.60
CA GLU A 178 34.46 16.44 24.95
C GLU A 178 35.30 15.68 25.98
N ASP A 179 35.70 14.44 25.71
CA ASP A 179 36.50 13.62 26.63
C ASP A 179 37.90 14.21 26.83
N VAL A 180 38.59 14.59 25.75
CA VAL A 180 39.93 15.24 25.80
C VAL A 180 39.85 16.55 26.59
N ARG A 181 38.83 17.37 26.37
CA ARG A 181 38.64 18.63 27.11
C ARG A 181 38.37 18.39 28.60
N LEU A 182 37.63 17.34 28.95
CA LEU A 182 37.41 16.95 30.35
C LEU A 182 38.71 16.48 31.01
N GLN A 183 39.54 15.71 30.31
CA GLN A 183 40.83 15.26 30.82
C GLN A 183 41.82 16.43 31.01
N LEU A 184 41.91 17.36 30.04
CA LEU A 184 42.75 18.55 30.14
C LEU A 184 42.36 19.46 31.31
N ARG A 185 41.05 19.60 31.59
CA ARG A 185 40.56 20.33 32.77
C ARG A 185 41.02 19.69 34.07
N LYS A 186 41.07 18.36 34.14
CA LYS A 186 41.55 17.62 35.33
C LYS A 186 43.06 17.76 35.52
N SER A 187 43.84 17.81 34.44
CA SER A 187 45.30 17.87 34.50
C SER A 187 45.89 19.28 34.65
N LYS A 188 45.06 20.34 34.70
CA LYS A 188 45.49 21.76 34.74
C LYS A 188 46.48 22.14 33.61
N SER A 189 46.45 21.43 32.49
CA SER A 189 47.29 21.73 31.32
C SER A 189 46.62 22.77 30.41
N HIS A 190 47.40 23.72 29.91
CA HIS A 190 46.96 24.79 29.00
C HIS A 190 47.10 24.45 27.51
N ASP A 191 47.49 23.22 27.15
CA ASP A 191 47.83 22.93 25.76
C ASP A 191 46.62 22.92 24.82
N LYS A 192 46.89 23.25 23.55
CA LYS A 192 45.98 23.33 22.41
C LYS A 192 45.39 21.95 22.10
N GLY A 193 44.45 21.51 22.93
CA GLY A 193 43.79 20.22 22.79
C GLY A 193 43.14 20.00 21.42
N PHE A 194 42.74 18.77 21.15
CA PHE A 194 41.96 18.39 19.98
C PHE A 194 40.78 19.36 19.74
N ARG A 195 40.71 19.99 18.56
CA ARG A 195 39.66 20.97 18.22
C ARG A 195 39.00 20.69 16.89
N LEU A 196 37.69 20.89 16.85
CA LEU A 196 36.87 20.69 15.65
C LEU A 196 36.52 21.98 14.88
N ASP A 197 37.22 23.09 15.13
CA ASP A 197 36.93 24.41 14.54
C ASP A 197 36.71 24.37 13.01
N GLU A 198 37.64 23.76 12.27
CA GLU A 198 37.57 23.66 10.81
C GLU A 198 36.49 22.68 10.33
N VAL A 199 36.32 21.55 11.04
CA VAL A 199 35.26 20.58 10.75
C VAL A 199 33.87 21.21 10.97
N ASN A 200 33.71 22.01 12.03
CA ASN A 200 32.48 22.73 12.34
C ASN A 200 32.14 23.74 11.25
N LYS A 201 33.12 24.50 10.74
CA LYS A 201 32.92 25.42 9.62
C LYS A 201 32.43 24.69 8.36
N ILE A 202 33.08 23.58 8.00
CA ILE A 202 32.69 22.76 6.84
C ILE A 202 31.25 22.26 7.03
N ARG A 203 30.94 21.67 8.19
CA ARG A 203 29.62 21.12 8.48
C ARG A 203 28.52 22.17 8.47
N LEU A 204 28.77 23.36 9.01
CA LEU A 204 27.80 24.47 8.98
C LEU A 204 27.48 24.90 7.55
N LYS A 205 28.50 24.96 6.68
CA LYS A 205 28.31 25.24 5.24
C LYS A 205 27.48 24.13 4.57
N GLU A 206 27.84 22.86 4.81
CA GLU A 206 27.09 21.71 4.28
C GLU A 206 25.61 21.73 4.69
N ILE A 207 25.31 22.06 5.95
CA ILE A 207 23.93 22.18 6.46
C ILE A 207 23.17 23.31 5.75
N LYS A 208 23.80 24.48 5.57
CA LYS A 208 23.19 25.61 4.84
C LYS A 208 22.88 25.24 3.39
N ASP A 209 23.84 24.62 2.70
CA ASP A 209 23.69 24.19 1.30
C ASP A 209 22.63 23.09 1.14
N PHE A 210 22.55 22.18 2.11
CA PHE A 210 21.52 21.13 2.14
C PHE A 210 20.12 21.72 2.35
N ASN A 211 19.97 22.65 3.29
CA ASN A 211 18.69 23.30 3.57
C ASN A 211 18.19 24.10 2.37
N LYS A 212 19.07 24.83 1.69
CA LYS A 212 18.75 25.56 0.46
C LYS A 212 18.23 24.61 -0.64
N ARG A 213 18.98 23.54 -0.93
CA ARG A 213 18.59 22.52 -1.92
C ARG A 213 17.26 21.84 -1.56
N ASN A 214 17.03 21.54 -0.28
CA ASN A 214 15.76 20.94 0.15
C ASN A 214 14.57 21.89 -0.02
N GLN A 215 14.77 23.18 0.23
CA GLN A 215 13.72 24.18 0.03
C GLN A 215 13.35 24.31 -1.44
N GLU A 216 14.33 24.27 -2.35
CA GLU A 216 14.13 24.26 -3.79
C GLU A 216 13.43 22.96 -4.26
N ASN A 217 13.88 21.80 -3.78
CA ASN A 217 13.27 20.50 -4.11
C ASN A 217 11.83 20.37 -3.60
N ARG A 218 11.52 20.90 -2.40
CA ARG A 218 10.15 20.91 -1.85
C ARG A 218 9.18 21.72 -2.69
N LYS A 219 9.64 22.78 -3.37
CA LYS A 219 8.81 23.54 -4.31
C LYS A 219 8.48 22.74 -5.58
N GLN A 220 9.31 21.76 -5.96
CA GLN A 220 9.16 21.01 -7.21
C GLN A 220 8.50 19.63 -7.04
N LYS A 221 8.65 18.95 -5.90
CA LYS A 221 8.04 17.62 -5.67
C LYS A 221 6.76 17.75 -4.86
N LYS A 222 5.61 17.42 -5.48
CA LYS A 222 4.36 17.16 -4.73
C LYS A 222 4.61 16.05 -3.72
N GLU A 223 4.54 16.38 -2.42
CA GLU A 223 4.79 15.43 -1.34
C GLU A 223 3.59 14.51 -1.06
N ILE A 224 2.48 14.69 -1.78
CA ILE A 224 1.26 13.88 -1.74
C ILE A 224 0.89 13.39 -3.16
N TYR A 225 0.22 12.25 -3.26
CA TYR A 225 -0.55 11.89 -4.44
C TYR A 225 -1.76 12.83 -4.59
N ASP A 226 -2.05 13.23 -5.82
CA ASP A 226 -3.32 13.90 -6.11
C ASP A 226 -4.50 12.93 -5.96
N PHE A 227 -5.69 13.51 -5.84
CA PHE A 227 -6.91 12.78 -5.54
C PHE A 227 -7.32 11.83 -6.67
N GLU A 228 -7.08 12.19 -7.93
CA GLU A 228 -7.37 11.33 -9.07
C GLU A 228 -6.53 10.04 -9.02
N SER A 229 -5.22 10.19 -8.83
CA SER A 229 -4.31 9.07 -8.64
C SER A 229 -4.72 8.21 -7.44
N TYR A 230 -5.07 8.84 -6.31
CA TYR A 230 -5.53 8.13 -5.11
C TYR A 230 -6.82 7.34 -5.37
N THR A 231 -7.78 7.92 -6.08
CA THR A 231 -9.06 7.29 -6.43
C THR A 231 -8.87 6.12 -7.38
N LYS A 232 -7.98 6.25 -8.36
CA LYS A 232 -7.61 5.15 -9.28
C LYS A 232 -7.02 3.97 -8.50
N ILE A 233 -6.09 4.24 -7.57
CA ILE A 233 -5.49 3.22 -6.71
C ILE A 233 -6.56 2.57 -5.82
N PHE A 234 -7.45 3.37 -5.23
CA PHE A 234 -8.54 2.86 -4.39
C PHE A 234 -9.47 1.92 -5.16
N LYS A 235 -9.93 2.34 -6.35
CA LYS A 235 -10.77 1.51 -7.24
C LYS A 235 -10.07 0.22 -7.63
N PHE A 236 -8.81 0.33 -8.08
CA PHE A 236 -7.99 -0.82 -8.43
C PHE A 236 -7.89 -1.82 -7.28
N LEU A 237 -7.52 -1.37 -6.09
CA LEU A 237 -7.33 -2.24 -4.93
C LEU A 237 -8.65 -2.82 -4.38
N SER A 238 -9.78 -2.16 -4.64
CA SER A 238 -11.13 -2.66 -4.29
C SER A 238 -11.67 -3.72 -5.26
N ASP A 239 -11.00 -3.99 -6.38
CA ASP A 239 -11.39 -5.07 -7.30
C ASP A 239 -11.04 -6.45 -6.72
N VAL A 240 -11.95 -6.94 -5.86
CA VAL A 240 -11.82 -8.23 -5.16
C VAL A 240 -11.68 -9.37 -6.16
N LYS A 241 -12.48 -9.39 -7.23
CA LYS A 241 -12.51 -10.48 -8.23
C LYS A 241 -11.16 -10.65 -8.90
N SER A 242 -10.63 -9.57 -9.48
CA SER A 242 -9.37 -9.64 -10.23
C SER A 242 -8.19 -9.98 -9.33
N HIS A 243 -8.12 -9.38 -8.15
CA HIS A 243 -7.03 -9.62 -7.22
C HIS A 243 -7.07 -11.02 -6.58
N THR A 244 -8.27 -11.53 -6.29
CA THR A 244 -8.47 -12.90 -5.79
C THR A 244 -8.01 -13.93 -6.82
N LYS A 245 -8.49 -13.80 -8.08
CA LYS A 245 -8.09 -14.68 -9.17
C LYS A 245 -6.57 -14.70 -9.39
N ASN A 246 -5.93 -13.53 -9.38
CA ASN A 246 -4.47 -13.42 -9.54
C ASN A 246 -3.70 -14.01 -8.36
N SER A 247 -4.23 -13.88 -7.14
CA SER A 247 -3.63 -14.46 -5.92
C SER A 247 -3.68 -15.98 -5.98
N ILE A 248 -4.85 -16.56 -6.19
CA ILE A 248 -5.06 -18.02 -6.27
C ILE A 248 -4.21 -18.63 -7.38
N ALA A 249 -4.21 -18.03 -8.58
CA ALA A 249 -3.42 -18.53 -9.71
C ALA A 249 -1.92 -18.61 -9.38
N LYS A 250 -1.36 -17.62 -8.67
CA LYS A 250 0.05 -17.62 -8.26
C LYS A 250 0.32 -18.59 -7.11
N MET A 251 -0.60 -18.72 -6.16
CA MET A 251 -0.42 -19.55 -4.98
C MET A 251 -0.55 -21.04 -5.30
N LEU A 252 -1.56 -21.45 -6.07
CA LEU A 252 -1.75 -22.85 -6.47
C LEU A 252 -0.67 -23.30 -7.45
N LYS A 253 -0.31 -22.47 -8.45
CA LYS A 253 0.67 -22.85 -9.49
C LYS A 253 2.12 -22.76 -9.00
N ASN A 254 2.48 -21.68 -8.30
CA ASN A 254 3.88 -21.33 -8.01
C ASN A 254 4.20 -21.33 -6.50
N LYS A 255 3.24 -21.64 -5.63
CA LYS A 255 3.38 -21.51 -4.16
C LYS A 255 3.87 -20.10 -3.77
N ASP A 256 3.34 -19.09 -4.46
CA ASP A 256 3.78 -17.72 -4.35
C ASP A 256 2.73 -16.81 -3.70
N ILE A 257 2.99 -16.43 -2.45
CA ILE A 257 2.15 -15.57 -1.60
C ILE A 257 2.44 -14.07 -1.80
N ARG A 258 3.47 -13.70 -2.57
CA ARG A 258 3.91 -12.29 -2.69
C ARG A 258 2.84 -11.36 -3.23
N TYR A 259 2.01 -11.84 -4.16
CA TYR A 259 0.96 -11.00 -4.75
C TYR A 259 -0.13 -10.60 -3.76
N PRO A 260 -0.80 -11.53 -3.05
CA PRO A 260 -1.75 -11.14 -2.01
C PRO A 260 -1.08 -10.40 -0.85
N SER A 261 0.18 -10.69 -0.50
CA SER A 261 0.94 -9.90 0.48
C SER A 261 1.06 -8.44 0.05
N VAL A 262 1.41 -8.17 -1.21
CA VAL A 262 1.49 -6.79 -1.75
C VAL A 262 0.11 -6.15 -1.80
N TRP A 263 -0.92 -6.89 -2.19
CA TRP A 263 -2.30 -6.38 -2.22
C TRP A 263 -2.75 -5.90 -0.84
N LEU A 264 -2.60 -6.75 0.19
CA LEU A 264 -2.95 -6.40 1.57
C LEU A 264 -2.10 -5.24 2.09
N TYR A 265 -0.78 -5.26 1.85
CA TYR A 265 0.12 -4.16 2.21
C TYR A 265 -0.32 -2.80 1.66
N LEU A 266 -0.79 -2.76 0.41
CA LEU A 266 -1.27 -1.52 -0.21
C LEU A 266 -2.61 -1.05 0.36
N MET A 267 -3.55 -1.98 0.61
CA MET A 267 -4.83 -1.65 1.24
C MET A 267 -4.67 -1.15 2.68
N LEU A 268 -3.74 -1.73 3.43
CA LEU A 268 -3.40 -1.27 4.77
C LEU A 268 -2.90 0.19 4.74
N HIS A 269 -2.05 0.55 3.77
CA HIS A 269 -1.58 1.93 3.59
C HIS A 269 -2.65 2.92 3.10
N LEU A 270 -3.70 2.45 2.42
CA LEU A 270 -4.83 3.31 2.01
C LEU A 270 -5.72 3.71 3.19
N ASN A 271 -5.99 2.77 4.10
CA ASN A 271 -6.90 3.01 5.22
C ASN A 271 -6.19 3.47 6.49
N ASN A 272 -4.92 3.09 6.66
CA ASN A 272 -4.19 3.27 7.90
C ASN A 272 -2.87 4.01 7.61
N ALA A 273 -2.66 5.16 8.26
CA ALA A 273 -1.44 5.95 8.12
C ALA A 273 -0.22 5.35 8.85
N TRP A 274 -0.15 4.01 8.88
CA TRP A 274 0.85 3.21 9.60
C TRP A 274 2.20 3.26 8.92
N ARG A 275 3.30 3.16 9.69
CA ARG A 275 4.64 3.16 9.09
C ARG A 275 4.84 1.87 8.31
N HIS A 276 5.68 1.95 7.27
CA HIS A 276 6.09 0.80 6.47
C HIS A 276 6.36 -0.47 7.29
N GLY A 277 7.21 -0.38 8.32
CA GLY A 277 7.53 -1.51 9.20
C GLY A 277 6.33 -2.06 9.97
N ASP A 278 5.45 -1.17 10.44
CA ASP A 278 4.25 -1.58 11.19
C ASP A 278 3.25 -2.31 10.27
N VAL A 279 3.23 -1.99 8.96
CA VAL A 279 2.43 -2.71 7.96
C VAL A 279 3.06 -4.04 7.58
N THR A 280 4.38 -4.11 7.37
CA THR A 280 5.07 -5.37 7.03
C THR A 280 5.03 -6.38 8.18
N ASP A 281 4.98 -5.88 9.42
CA ASP A 281 4.86 -6.69 10.63
C ASP A 281 3.40 -6.99 10.98
N PHE A 282 2.43 -6.81 10.07
CA PHE A 282 1.01 -7.11 10.35
C PHE A 282 0.86 -8.56 10.85
N PRO A 283 0.30 -8.79 12.06
CA PRO A 283 0.30 -10.09 12.69
C PRO A 283 -0.70 -11.04 12.02
N ARG A 284 -0.49 -12.34 12.23
CA ARG A 284 -1.48 -13.37 11.88
C ARG A 284 -2.71 -13.30 12.78
N LEU A 285 -3.81 -13.82 12.24
CA LEU A 285 -5.12 -13.87 12.88
C LEU A 285 -5.54 -15.32 13.02
N HIS A 286 -6.04 -15.70 14.19
CA HIS A 286 -6.72 -16.97 14.35
C HIS A 286 -8.09 -16.89 13.67
N VAL A 287 -8.24 -17.57 12.53
CA VAL A 287 -9.45 -17.51 11.68
C VAL A 287 -10.16 -18.85 11.51
N TYR A 288 -9.70 -19.94 12.15
CA TYR A 288 -10.25 -21.27 11.94
C TYR A 288 -11.76 -21.38 12.25
N ASP A 289 -12.22 -20.67 13.28
CA ASP A 289 -13.63 -20.56 13.62
C ASP A 289 -14.43 -19.88 12.50
N LEU A 290 -13.88 -18.81 11.90
CA LEU A 290 -14.51 -18.12 10.78
C LEU A 290 -14.48 -18.95 9.50
N LEU A 291 -13.38 -19.65 9.21
CA LEU A 291 -13.30 -20.54 8.05
C LEU A 291 -14.35 -21.64 8.14
N SER A 292 -14.54 -22.23 9.34
CA SER A 292 -15.58 -23.22 9.57
C SER A 292 -16.99 -22.63 9.48
N GLU A 293 -17.24 -21.46 10.08
CA GLU A 293 -18.55 -20.80 10.05
C GLU A 293 -18.94 -20.36 8.63
N PHE A 294 -17.96 -19.91 7.84
CA PHE A 294 -18.18 -19.44 6.47
C PHE A 294 -18.13 -20.58 5.44
N GLU A 295 -17.96 -21.83 5.90
CA GLU A 295 -17.85 -23.02 5.06
C GLU A 295 -16.72 -22.92 4.00
N ILE A 296 -15.62 -22.24 4.36
CA ILE A 296 -14.45 -22.06 3.51
C ILE A 296 -13.56 -23.29 3.67
N THR A 297 -13.63 -24.18 2.69
CA THR A 297 -12.96 -25.50 2.70
C THR A 297 -11.50 -25.47 2.26
N GLY A 298 -11.05 -24.40 1.61
CA GLY A 298 -9.71 -24.29 1.05
C GLY A 298 -9.53 -23.06 0.17
N LEU A 299 -8.36 -22.95 -0.47
CA LEU A 299 -8.06 -21.82 -1.36
C LEU A 299 -8.91 -21.82 -2.63
N GLU A 300 -9.31 -23.01 -3.07
CA GLU A 300 -10.15 -23.24 -4.23
C GLU A 300 -11.53 -22.61 -4.06
N TRP A 301 -12.04 -22.50 -2.83
CA TRP A 301 -13.33 -21.87 -2.53
C TRP A 301 -13.42 -20.44 -3.07
N PHE A 302 -12.33 -19.68 -3.01
CA PHE A 302 -12.24 -18.30 -3.47
C PHE A 302 -12.21 -18.16 -5.01
N GLN A 303 -12.20 -19.26 -5.77
CA GLN A 303 -12.28 -19.19 -7.24
C GLN A 303 -13.69 -18.80 -7.70
N ASP A 304 -14.70 -19.32 -7.00
CA ASP A 304 -16.11 -19.21 -7.40
C ASP A 304 -16.97 -18.44 -6.37
N ASN A 305 -16.41 -18.14 -5.19
CA ASN A 305 -17.14 -17.50 -4.09
C ASN A 305 -16.45 -16.22 -3.61
N GLU A 306 -17.26 -15.28 -3.10
CA GLU A 306 -16.82 -14.03 -2.49
C GLU A 306 -17.37 -13.90 -1.07
N LEU A 307 -16.59 -13.22 -0.22
CA LEU A 307 -17.08 -12.86 1.11
C LEU A 307 -18.17 -11.79 0.98
N THR A 308 -19.27 -12.01 1.69
CA THR A 308 -20.26 -10.96 1.91
C THR A 308 -19.67 -9.83 2.76
N LEU A 309 -20.27 -8.64 2.70
CA LEU A 309 -19.86 -7.52 3.56
C LEU A 309 -19.94 -7.88 5.05
N ILE A 310 -20.95 -8.65 5.46
CA ILE A 310 -21.15 -9.08 6.86
C ILE A 310 -20.00 -9.98 7.31
N GLN A 311 -19.65 -11.01 6.52
CA GLN A 311 -18.52 -11.89 6.80
C GLN A 311 -17.21 -11.10 6.87
N SER A 312 -17.04 -10.17 5.94
CA SER A 312 -15.87 -9.29 5.87
C SER A 312 -15.76 -8.43 7.12
N ARG A 313 -16.86 -7.82 7.57
CA ARG A 313 -16.90 -6.98 8.79
C ARG A 313 -16.58 -7.76 10.05
N ARG A 314 -17.06 -8.99 10.19
CA ARG A 314 -16.71 -9.86 11.33
C ARG A 314 -15.21 -10.11 11.43
N LEU A 315 -14.53 -10.36 10.31
CA LEU A 315 -13.07 -10.52 10.31
C LEU A 315 -12.37 -9.20 10.67
N ILE A 316 -12.85 -8.08 10.12
CA ILE A 316 -12.30 -6.75 10.41
C ILE A 316 -12.45 -6.39 11.89
N GLU A 317 -13.58 -6.68 12.52
CA GLU A 317 -13.79 -6.48 13.96
C GLU A 317 -12.78 -7.28 14.79
N ARG A 318 -12.45 -8.50 14.34
CA ARG A 318 -11.40 -9.29 14.98
C ARG A 318 -10.02 -8.66 14.85
N VAL A 319 -9.71 -8.09 13.69
CA VAL A 319 -8.50 -7.30 13.48
C VAL A 319 -8.47 -6.13 14.45
N ILE A 320 -9.56 -5.35 14.55
CA ILE A 320 -9.67 -4.19 15.46
C ILE A 320 -9.44 -4.59 16.92
N ASN A 321 -9.98 -5.75 17.33
CA ASN A 321 -9.87 -6.25 18.70
C ASN A 321 -8.52 -6.89 19.03
N GLN A 322 -7.65 -7.10 18.03
CA GLN A 322 -6.31 -7.63 18.27
C GLN A 322 -5.37 -6.50 18.72
N GLU A 323 -4.63 -6.73 19.81
CA GLU A 323 -3.68 -5.74 20.32
C GLU A 323 -2.43 -5.63 19.43
N PHE A 324 -2.40 -4.65 18.52
CA PHE A 324 -1.18 -4.35 17.74
C PHE A 324 -0.17 -3.56 18.57
N LYS A 325 1.02 -4.13 18.80
CA LYS A 325 2.17 -3.40 19.37
C LYS A 325 2.94 -2.68 18.26
N ILE A 326 2.73 -1.37 18.13
CA ILE A 326 3.48 -0.52 17.19
C ILE A 326 4.93 -0.31 17.69
N SER A 327 5.89 -0.69 16.85
CA SER A 327 7.32 -0.86 17.14
C SER A 327 8.03 0.32 17.83
N LYS A 328 7.60 1.57 17.56
CA LYS A 328 8.26 2.79 18.08
C LYS A 328 7.54 3.50 19.22
N THR A 329 6.26 3.21 19.46
CA THR A 329 5.44 3.97 20.41
C THR A 329 4.86 3.13 21.54
N GLN A 330 4.89 1.79 21.47
CA GLN A 330 4.35 0.89 22.52
C GLN A 330 2.90 1.24 22.94
N ILE A 331 2.12 1.85 22.04
CA ILE A 331 0.71 2.22 22.23
C ILE A 331 -0.15 1.40 21.27
N LYS A 332 -1.33 0.98 21.73
CA LYS A 332 -2.31 0.17 20.99
C LYS A 332 -2.67 0.86 19.67
N GLY A 333 -2.42 0.20 18.54
CA GLY A 333 -2.79 0.73 17.23
C GLY A 333 -4.29 0.64 16.97
N HIS A 334 -4.95 1.76 16.67
CA HIS A 334 -6.30 1.73 16.10
C HIS A 334 -6.24 1.31 14.63
N PHE A 335 -6.99 0.26 14.27
CA PHE A 335 -7.18 -0.21 12.90
C PHE A 335 -8.49 0.34 12.34
N PHE A 336 -8.45 0.88 11.13
CA PHE A 336 -9.61 1.36 10.40
C PHE A 336 -9.75 0.60 9.08
N SER A 337 -10.99 0.30 8.70
CA SER A 337 -11.35 -0.22 7.38
C SER A 337 -12.68 0.36 6.93
N SER A 338 -12.70 0.95 5.73
CA SER A 338 -13.95 1.34 5.06
C SER A 338 -14.77 0.12 4.64
N ASP A 339 -16.09 0.27 4.47
CA ASP A 339 -16.97 -0.80 3.97
C ASP A 339 -16.57 -1.27 2.58
N ILE A 340 -16.14 -0.32 1.73
CA ILE A 340 -15.75 -0.61 0.34
C ILE A 340 -14.49 -1.48 0.28
N LEU A 341 -13.51 -1.24 1.15
CA LEU A 341 -12.27 -2.03 1.19
C LEU A 341 -12.37 -3.26 2.11
N ALA A 342 -13.38 -3.34 2.98
CA ALA A 342 -13.52 -4.45 3.92
C ALA A 342 -13.54 -5.82 3.22
N PRO A 343 -14.32 -6.04 2.13
CA PRO A 343 -14.27 -7.30 1.38
C PRO A 343 -12.89 -7.64 0.81
N ALA A 344 -12.19 -6.65 0.26
CA ALA A 344 -10.87 -6.84 -0.32
C ALA A 344 -9.82 -7.20 0.77
N ILE A 345 -9.80 -6.45 1.87
CA ILE A 345 -8.91 -6.70 3.01
C ILE A 345 -9.20 -8.06 3.62
N ALA A 346 -10.48 -8.37 3.87
CA ALA A 346 -10.86 -9.63 4.50
C ALA A 346 -10.50 -10.84 3.63
N THR A 347 -10.76 -10.73 2.33
CA THR A 347 -10.41 -11.78 1.36
C THR A 347 -8.90 -12.00 1.30
N ALA A 348 -8.10 -10.93 1.25
CA ALA A 348 -6.65 -11.04 1.25
C ALA A 348 -6.10 -11.71 2.52
N ILE A 349 -6.62 -11.34 3.70
CA ILE A 349 -6.25 -11.96 4.98
C ILE A 349 -6.56 -13.46 4.95
N LEU A 350 -7.80 -13.84 4.61
CA LEU A 350 -8.20 -15.24 4.64
C LEU A 350 -7.45 -16.09 3.62
N ILE A 351 -7.20 -15.59 2.40
CA ILE A 351 -6.43 -16.32 1.38
C ILE A 351 -4.99 -16.58 1.86
N ILE A 352 -4.33 -15.56 2.41
CA ILE A 352 -2.96 -15.70 2.94
C ILE A 352 -2.95 -16.71 4.09
N GLU A 353 -3.84 -16.55 5.06
CA GLU A 353 -3.91 -17.39 6.26
C GLU A 353 -4.22 -18.85 5.89
N THR A 354 -5.23 -19.08 5.05
CA THR A 354 -5.59 -20.43 4.55
C THR A 354 -4.41 -21.10 3.86
N PHE A 355 -3.62 -20.36 3.08
CA PHE A 355 -2.42 -20.90 2.44
C PHE A 355 -1.32 -21.25 3.43
N LEU A 356 -1.05 -20.40 4.41
CA LEU A 356 -0.05 -20.67 5.44
C LEU A 356 -0.41 -21.93 6.25
N VAL A 357 -1.68 -22.07 6.62
CA VAL A 357 -2.23 -23.27 7.25
C VAL A 357 -2.03 -24.51 6.37
N SER A 358 -2.33 -24.41 5.06
CA SER A 358 -2.13 -25.51 4.11
C SER A 358 -0.66 -25.98 4.00
N LYS A 359 0.29 -25.12 4.41
CA LYS A 359 1.74 -25.41 4.43
C LYS A 359 2.23 -25.93 5.79
N GLY A 360 1.33 -26.14 6.75
CA GLY A 360 1.70 -26.57 8.10
C GLY A 360 2.35 -25.46 8.92
N VAL A 361 2.25 -24.19 8.49
CA VAL A 361 2.72 -23.05 9.27
C VAL A 361 1.66 -22.74 10.33
N LEU A 362 1.72 -23.48 11.43
CA LEU A 362 0.81 -23.29 12.56
C LEU A 362 1.17 -22.01 13.33
N ASP A 363 0.16 -21.40 13.95
CA ASP A 363 0.32 -20.28 14.86
C ASP A 363 0.98 -20.81 16.16
N SER A 364 2.31 -20.87 16.19
CA SER A 364 3.03 -21.25 17.40
C SER A 364 3.06 -20.04 18.33
N LYS A 365 2.55 -20.19 19.57
CA LYS A 365 2.60 -19.14 20.61
C LYS A 365 4.01 -18.65 20.92
N THR A 366 5.04 -19.34 20.44
CA THR A 366 6.45 -19.16 20.76
C THR A 366 7.23 -18.34 19.73
N GLU A 367 6.73 -18.14 18.51
CA GLU A 367 7.46 -17.44 17.45
C GLU A 367 6.55 -16.46 16.70
N TYR A 368 6.88 -15.17 16.77
CA TYR A 368 6.12 -14.12 16.08
C TYR A 368 6.35 -14.23 14.57
N VAL A 369 5.32 -14.61 13.81
CA VAL A 369 5.36 -14.69 12.35
C VAL A 369 4.36 -13.68 11.77
N PRO A 370 4.82 -12.67 11.00
CA PRO A 370 3.94 -11.76 10.28
C PRO A 370 3.06 -12.51 9.27
N LEU A 371 1.85 -11.99 9.04
CA LEU A 371 0.93 -12.52 8.03
C LEU A 371 1.49 -12.32 6.61
N LEU A 372 2.12 -11.18 6.37
CA LEU A 372 2.67 -10.82 5.06
C LEU A 372 4.04 -11.47 4.85
N ASP A 373 4.23 -12.09 3.69
CA ASP A 373 5.54 -12.58 3.24
C ASP A 373 5.87 -12.05 1.82
N PHE A 374 6.94 -11.26 1.75
CA PHE A 374 7.46 -10.70 0.49
C PHE A 374 8.61 -11.50 -0.10
N LYS A 375 9.10 -12.54 0.61
CA LYS A 375 10.27 -13.36 0.29
C LYS A 375 11.54 -12.52 0.07
N THR A 376 11.76 -11.55 0.95
CA THR A 376 12.95 -10.69 0.96
C THR A 376 13.65 -10.77 2.31
N LYS A 377 14.96 -10.44 2.35
CA LYS A 377 15.80 -10.52 3.56
C LYS A 377 15.21 -9.78 4.79
N TYR A 378 14.45 -8.71 4.55
CA TYR A 378 13.87 -7.87 5.60
C TYR A 378 12.34 -7.91 5.61
N ASN A 379 11.74 -8.83 4.86
CA ASN A 379 10.29 -8.92 4.67
C ASN A 379 9.62 -7.58 4.27
N GLU A 380 10.23 -6.88 3.31
CA GLU A 380 9.69 -5.66 2.73
C GLU A 380 9.44 -5.86 1.22
N PRO A 381 8.38 -5.24 0.64
CA PRO A 381 8.15 -5.25 -0.80
C PRO A 381 9.25 -4.47 -1.54
N THR A 382 9.79 -5.07 -2.58
CA THR A 382 10.73 -4.43 -3.51
C THR A 382 10.02 -3.50 -4.49
N ASP A 383 10.75 -2.52 -5.02
CA ASP A 383 10.25 -1.64 -6.08
C ASP A 383 9.76 -2.41 -7.31
N SER A 384 10.43 -3.53 -7.64
CA SER A 384 10.01 -4.40 -8.75
C SER A 384 8.67 -5.07 -8.46
N GLN A 385 8.46 -5.57 -7.23
CA GLN A 385 7.18 -6.15 -6.84
C GLN A 385 6.04 -5.12 -6.92
N LEU A 386 6.27 -3.90 -6.42
CA LEU A 386 5.26 -2.84 -6.46
C LEU A 386 4.95 -2.39 -7.90
N LYS A 387 5.99 -2.17 -8.73
CA LYS A 387 5.80 -1.81 -10.16
C LYS A 387 5.04 -2.90 -10.91
N ASN A 388 5.39 -4.17 -10.69
CA ASN A 388 4.71 -5.28 -11.32
C ASN A 388 3.26 -5.42 -10.87
N PHE A 389 2.95 -5.06 -9.61
CA PHE A 389 1.58 -5.10 -9.09
C PHE A 389 0.68 -4.09 -9.80
N PHE A 390 1.17 -2.86 -10.04
CA PHE A 390 0.42 -1.80 -10.72
C PHE A 390 0.48 -1.84 -12.25
N LYS A 391 1.17 -2.83 -12.86
CA LYS A 391 1.39 -2.88 -14.32
C LYS A 391 0.08 -2.89 -15.14
N ASN A 392 -0.98 -3.48 -14.59
CA ASN A 392 -2.27 -3.63 -15.25
C ASN A 392 -3.31 -2.61 -14.73
N MET A 393 -2.88 -1.56 -14.03
CA MET A 393 -3.78 -0.49 -13.63
C MET A 393 -3.92 0.48 -14.80
N ASP A 394 -5.09 0.48 -15.43
CA ASP A 394 -5.41 1.36 -16.56
C ASP A 394 -5.13 2.83 -16.18
N ASP A 395 -4.64 3.61 -17.15
CA ASP A 395 -4.34 5.05 -17.04
C ASP A 395 -3.29 5.50 -16.01
N CYS A 396 -2.32 4.63 -15.66
CA CYS A 396 -1.25 4.96 -14.70
C CYS A 396 0.13 4.45 -15.11
N GLU A 397 0.49 4.66 -16.37
CA GLU A 397 1.85 4.39 -16.85
C GLU A 397 2.87 5.22 -16.04
N GLY A 398 3.86 4.53 -15.44
CA GLY A 398 4.89 5.17 -14.62
C GLY A 398 4.51 5.45 -13.16
N PHE A 399 3.34 4.99 -12.66
CA PHE A 399 3.01 5.12 -11.24
C PHE A 399 4.06 4.45 -10.34
N THR A 400 4.50 5.18 -9.31
CA THR A 400 5.45 4.67 -8.30
C THR A 400 4.86 4.83 -6.92
N PHE A 401 4.63 3.70 -6.25
CA PHE A 401 4.16 3.67 -4.87
C PHE A 401 5.27 4.07 -3.89
N SER A 402 4.92 4.88 -2.89
CA SER A 402 5.77 5.23 -1.77
C SER A 402 4.91 5.29 -0.50
N SER A 403 5.23 4.43 0.47
CA SER A 403 4.56 4.36 1.77
C SER A 403 4.49 5.74 2.44
N LYS A 404 5.61 6.49 2.44
CA LYS A 404 5.66 7.85 3.03
C LYS A 404 4.72 8.83 2.30
N LYS A 405 4.69 8.79 0.96
CA LYS A 405 3.84 9.67 0.15
C LYS A 405 2.36 9.31 0.34
N MET A 406 2.02 8.02 0.39
CA MET A 406 0.66 7.55 0.63
C MET A 406 0.16 7.96 2.01
N ASN A 407 0.95 7.72 3.06
CA ASN A 407 0.59 8.16 4.41
C ASN A 407 0.36 9.66 4.48
N LYS A 408 1.22 10.46 3.80
CA LYS A 408 1.06 11.92 3.73
C LYS A 408 -0.24 12.31 3.02
N SER A 409 -0.59 11.64 1.92
CA SER A 409 -1.88 11.81 1.23
C SER A 409 -3.06 11.51 2.15
N VAL A 410 -3.11 10.34 2.77
CA VAL A 410 -4.22 9.91 3.64
C VAL A 410 -4.41 10.89 4.80
N MET A 411 -3.32 11.25 5.50
CA MET A 411 -3.39 12.22 6.60
C MET A 411 -3.87 13.59 6.11
N THR A 412 -3.37 14.07 4.96
CA THR A 412 -3.77 15.36 4.41
C THR A 412 -5.25 15.35 4.05
N PHE A 413 -5.74 14.31 3.37
CA PHE A 413 -7.15 14.19 3.02
C PHE A 413 -8.02 14.16 4.29
N ILE A 414 -7.71 13.34 5.28
CA ILE A 414 -8.51 13.24 6.52
C ILE A 414 -8.49 14.54 7.33
N TYR A 415 -7.35 15.24 7.38
CA TYR A 415 -7.25 16.55 8.02
C TYR A 415 -8.22 17.57 7.42
N HIS A 416 -8.21 17.68 6.08
CA HIS A 416 -9.07 18.62 5.38
C HIS A 416 -10.55 18.22 5.47
N LEU A 417 -10.82 16.91 5.39
CA LEU A 417 -12.14 16.32 5.57
C LEU A 417 -12.73 16.73 6.94
N SER A 418 -11.96 16.59 8.01
CA SER A 418 -12.43 16.87 9.37
C SER A 418 -12.67 18.37 9.62
N ASN A 419 -11.79 19.24 9.12
CA ASN A 419 -11.93 20.69 9.23
C ASN A 419 -13.16 21.22 8.46
N MET A 420 -13.57 20.58 7.37
CA MET A 420 -14.74 20.99 6.59
C MET A 420 -16.07 20.63 7.25
N SER A 421 -16.09 19.56 8.04
CA SER A 421 -17.27 19.12 8.78
C SER A 421 -17.53 19.94 10.04
N GLY A 422 -16.71 20.96 10.31
CA GLY A 422 -16.79 21.79 11.51
C GLY A 422 -16.26 21.11 12.77
N ASP A 423 -15.45 20.04 12.64
CA ASP A 423 -14.85 19.38 13.79
C ASP A 423 -13.55 20.09 14.19
N ASP A 424 -13.62 20.82 15.32
CA ASP A 424 -12.47 21.50 15.94
C ASP A 424 -11.32 20.55 16.34
N ASN A 425 -11.52 19.22 16.21
CA ASN A 425 -10.53 18.19 16.54
C ASN A 425 -9.86 17.53 15.32
N ALA A 426 -9.95 18.11 14.12
CA ALA A 426 -9.31 17.59 12.89
C ALA A 426 -7.82 17.21 13.07
N LEU A 427 -7.06 18.01 13.82
CA LEU A 427 -5.67 17.71 14.16
C LEU A 427 -5.54 16.47 15.06
N LYS A 428 -6.47 16.27 16.00
CA LYS A 428 -6.49 15.10 16.90
C LYS A 428 -6.83 13.82 16.14
N LEU A 429 -7.74 13.86 15.17
CA LEU A 429 -8.05 12.72 14.31
C LEU A 429 -6.83 12.25 13.50
N VAL A 430 -6.06 13.20 12.94
CA VAL A 430 -4.80 12.88 12.24
C VAL A 430 -3.73 12.37 13.21
N GLN A 431 -3.67 12.90 14.43
CA GLN A 431 -2.78 12.39 15.49
C GLN A 431 -3.15 10.96 15.91
N GLN A 432 -4.45 10.63 15.99
CA GLN A 432 -4.97 9.31 16.31
C GLN A 432 -4.65 8.29 15.22
N LEU A 433 -4.82 8.64 13.93
CA LEU A 433 -4.45 7.77 12.80
C LEU A 433 -2.97 7.37 12.78
N ARG A 434 -2.12 8.18 13.41
CA ARG A 434 -0.67 7.97 13.45
C ARG A 434 -0.11 7.67 14.84
N ASN A 435 -0.98 7.62 15.85
CA ASN A 435 -0.67 7.41 17.27
C ASN A 435 0.55 8.22 17.75
N HIS A 436 0.59 9.52 17.42
CA HIS A 436 1.62 10.46 17.88
C HIS A 436 1.07 11.32 19.03
N MET A 437 1.62 11.14 20.24
CA MET A 437 1.26 11.88 21.47
C MET A 437 1.94 13.27 21.59
N ASP A 438 2.73 13.69 20.61
CA ASP A 438 3.58 14.88 20.73
C ASP A 438 2.94 16.13 20.10
N LYS A 439 2.71 17.17 20.91
CA LYS A 439 1.85 18.34 20.61
C LYS A 439 2.27 19.15 19.36
N ASN A 440 3.51 19.01 18.88
CA ASN A 440 4.08 19.81 17.78
C ASN A 440 4.30 19.03 16.45
N SER A 441 3.95 17.75 16.38
CA SER A 441 4.27 16.87 15.22
C SER A 441 3.40 17.03 13.94
N PRO A 442 2.10 17.38 14.00
CA PRO A 442 1.21 17.35 12.82
C PRO A 442 1.58 18.35 11.71
N LEU A 443 2.10 19.52 12.08
CA LEU A 443 2.39 20.64 11.17
C LEU A 443 3.43 20.31 10.10
N PHE A 444 4.31 19.33 10.33
CA PHE A 444 5.33 18.90 9.36
C PHE A 444 4.79 18.02 8.22
N TYR A 445 3.56 17.50 8.35
CA TYR A 445 3.02 16.47 7.45
C TYR A 445 1.83 16.93 6.60
N VAL A 446 1.29 18.11 6.86
CA VAL A 446 0.18 18.67 6.09
C VAL A 446 0.79 19.58 5.02
N ASP A 447 0.55 19.25 3.75
CA ASP A 447 0.94 20.10 2.63
C ASP A 447 -0.15 21.15 2.42
N PHE A 448 0.10 22.39 2.87
CA PHE A 448 -0.87 23.47 2.87
C PHE A 448 -1.04 24.08 1.48
N ASN A 449 -1.68 23.37 0.55
CA ASN A 449 -2.23 23.97 -0.67
C ASN A 449 -3.77 24.00 -0.61
N LEU A 450 -4.27 24.95 0.20
CA LEU A 450 -5.67 25.09 0.62
C LEU A 450 -6.65 25.16 -0.55
N LYS A 451 -6.40 25.97 -1.59
CA LYS A 451 -7.42 26.25 -2.63
C LYS A 451 -7.78 25.07 -3.55
N LYS A 452 -6.82 24.18 -3.88
CA LYS A 452 -7.10 23.00 -4.73
C LYS A 452 -7.73 21.85 -3.95
N ILE A 453 -7.38 21.71 -2.68
CA ILE A 453 -7.87 20.64 -1.80
C ILE A 453 -9.24 21.04 -1.22
N GLU A 454 -9.50 22.34 -1.02
CA GLU A 454 -10.80 22.86 -0.58
C GLU A 454 -11.94 22.59 -1.57
N GLY A 455 -11.66 22.62 -2.87
CA GLY A 455 -12.62 22.21 -3.90
C GLY A 455 -12.90 20.71 -3.86
N LEU A 456 -11.84 19.89 -3.86
CA LEU A 456 -11.91 18.42 -3.92
C LEU A 456 -12.53 17.76 -2.68
N THR A 457 -12.35 18.37 -1.50
CA THR A 457 -12.78 17.78 -0.23
C THR A 457 -14.25 18.12 0.10
N LYS A 458 -14.73 19.30 -0.33
CA LYS A 458 -16.19 19.63 -0.34
C LYS A 458 -16.98 18.67 -1.24
N GLN A 459 -16.34 18.14 -2.28
CA GLN A 459 -16.92 17.23 -3.27
C GLN A 459 -16.98 15.76 -2.78
N LEU A 460 -16.04 15.34 -1.92
CA LEU A 460 -16.00 13.98 -1.35
C LEU A 460 -17.12 13.74 -0.33
N PHE A 461 -17.36 14.72 0.56
CA PHE A 461 -18.37 14.56 1.62
C PHE A 461 -19.80 14.94 1.22
N LYS A 462 -20.00 15.88 0.30
CA LYS A 462 -21.37 16.21 -0.19
C LYS A 462 -22.06 15.05 -0.90
N ARG A 463 -21.29 14.04 -1.32
CA ARG A 463 -21.78 12.88 -2.08
C ARG A 463 -22.06 11.64 -1.22
N GLY A 464 -21.56 11.57 0.01
CA GLY A 464 -21.72 10.42 0.92
C GLY A 464 -21.08 9.12 0.40
N GLU A 465 -21.06 8.07 1.24
CA GLU A 465 -20.50 6.73 0.97
C GLU A 465 -21.12 6.03 -0.27
N PHE A 466 -22.17 6.60 -0.89
CA PHE A 466 -22.90 6.05 -2.03
C PHE A 466 -23.23 7.04 -3.15
N GLY A 467 -22.46 8.12 -3.34
CA GLY A 467 -22.74 9.15 -4.36
C GLY A 467 -22.75 8.67 -5.82
N TYR A 468 -22.29 7.45 -6.08
CA TYR A 468 -22.30 6.82 -7.40
C TYR A 468 -23.72 6.54 -7.92
N ILE A 469 -24.61 5.97 -7.11
CA ILE A 469 -25.98 5.60 -7.55
C ILE A 469 -26.82 6.86 -7.90
N PRO A 470 -26.86 7.91 -7.06
CA PRO A 470 -27.53 9.16 -7.40
C PRO A 470 -26.90 9.85 -8.62
N SER A 471 -25.57 9.79 -8.79
CA SER A 471 -24.90 10.40 -9.95
C SER A 471 -25.27 9.71 -11.27
N LEU A 472 -25.42 8.38 -11.24
CA LEU A 472 -25.85 7.59 -12.39
C LEU A 472 -27.30 7.92 -12.75
N LEU A 473 -28.17 8.09 -11.74
CA LEU A 473 -29.56 8.50 -11.93
C LEU A 473 -29.66 9.90 -12.56
N VAL A 474 -28.90 10.87 -12.05
CA VAL A 474 -28.87 12.24 -12.60
C VAL A 474 -28.41 12.25 -14.05
N GLN A 475 -27.36 11.49 -14.38
CA GLN A 475 -26.88 11.34 -15.75
C GLN A 475 -27.93 10.74 -16.68
N LYS A 476 -28.64 9.70 -16.23
CA LYS A 476 -29.68 9.04 -17.03
C LYS A 476 -30.93 9.89 -17.23
N VAL A 477 -31.31 10.71 -16.24
CA VAL A 477 -32.51 11.57 -16.30
C VAL A 477 -32.27 12.85 -17.11
N GLN A 478 -31.10 13.48 -16.97
CA GLN A 478 -30.86 14.79 -17.60
C GLN A 478 -30.39 14.70 -19.06
N GLY A 479 -29.85 13.56 -19.49
CA GLY A 479 -29.54 13.28 -20.90
C GLY A 479 -28.51 14.21 -21.55
N LYS A 480 -27.77 14.99 -20.76
CA LYS A 480 -26.76 15.96 -21.19
C LYS A 480 -25.51 15.82 -20.31
N GLU A 481 -24.33 16.13 -20.86
CA GLU A 481 -23.12 16.26 -20.04
C GLU A 481 -23.23 17.51 -19.16
N LEU A 482 -23.30 17.30 -17.85
CA LEU A 482 -23.30 18.36 -16.86
C LEU A 482 -21.87 18.69 -16.47
N SER A 483 -21.62 19.96 -16.15
CA SER A 483 -20.38 20.32 -15.48
C SER A 483 -20.29 19.63 -14.11
N PHE A 484 -19.06 19.49 -13.63
CA PHE A 484 -18.76 18.71 -12.43
C PHE A 484 -19.41 19.30 -11.17
N GLU A 485 -19.55 20.63 -11.12
CA GLU A 485 -20.25 21.39 -10.09
C GLU A 485 -21.77 21.16 -10.12
N GLU A 486 -22.39 21.22 -11.30
CA GLU A 486 -23.83 21.01 -11.50
C GLU A 486 -24.24 19.57 -11.13
N MET A 487 -23.42 18.58 -11.50
CA MET A 487 -23.63 17.18 -11.13
C MET A 487 -23.69 17.01 -9.61
N THR A 488 -22.83 17.73 -8.88
CA THR A 488 -22.75 17.63 -7.42
C THR A 488 -23.99 18.21 -6.74
N GLU A 489 -24.53 19.31 -7.26
CA GLU A 489 -25.76 19.91 -6.72
C GLU A 489 -26.98 18.99 -6.92
N GLN A 490 -27.09 18.39 -8.10
CA GLN A 490 -28.20 17.49 -8.42
C GLN A 490 -28.16 16.20 -7.59
N VAL A 491 -26.97 15.64 -7.36
CA VAL A 491 -26.78 14.47 -6.48
C VAL A 491 -27.23 14.76 -5.06
N ILE A 492 -26.94 15.95 -4.53
CA ILE A 492 -27.40 16.35 -3.19
C ILE A 492 -28.93 16.44 -3.15
N ARG A 493 -29.57 17.02 -4.17
CA ARG A 493 -31.03 17.10 -4.25
C ARG A 493 -31.69 15.73 -4.26
N VAL A 494 -31.13 14.78 -5.02
CA VAL A 494 -31.59 13.39 -5.04
C VAL A 494 -31.43 12.74 -3.66
N ASN A 495 -30.26 12.88 -3.03
CA ASN A 495 -30.01 12.32 -1.70
C ASN A 495 -30.97 12.88 -0.64
N THR A 496 -31.25 14.19 -0.67
CA THR A 496 -32.21 14.82 0.24
C THR A 496 -33.65 14.36 0.00
N ALA A 497 -34.03 14.09 -1.25
CA ALA A 497 -35.39 13.66 -1.59
C ALA A 497 -35.68 12.20 -1.22
N PHE A 498 -34.70 11.30 -1.42
CA PHE A 498 -34.89 9.87 -1.18
C PHE A 498 -34.45 9.43 0.22
N ASN A 499 -33.57 10.19 0.87
CA ASN A 499 -33.04 9.99 2.25
C ASN A 499 -32.33 8.63 2.51
N ASP A 500 -32.45 7.67 1.60
CA ASP A 500 -31.92 6.30 1.69
C ASP A 500 -31.67 5.73 0.27
N VAL A 501 -30.51 5.11 0.08
CA VAL A 501 -30.06 4.47 -1.16
C VAL A 501 -30.92 3.26 -1.52
N PHE A 502 -31.43 2.53 -0.54
CA PHE A 502 -32.33 1.38 -0.78
C PHE A 502 -33.64 1.81 -1.43
N LYS A 503 -34.13 3.02 -1.12
CA LYS A 503 -35.32 3.59 -1.75
C LYS A 503 -35.06 3.95 -3.21
N VAL A 504 -33.89 4.53 -3.51
CA VAL A 504 -33.47 4.82 -4.90
C VAL A 504 -33.40 3.53 -5.72
N GLN A 505 -32.77 2.48 -5.19
CA GLN A 505 -32.70 1.18 -5.87
C GLN A 505 -34.08 0.55 -6.05
N SER A 506 -34.95 0.61 -5.04
CA SER A 506 -36.32 0.08 -5.12
C SER A 506 -37.14 0.82 -6.18
N THR A 507 -37.01 2.16 -6.27
CA THR A 507 -37.66 2.97 -7.31
C THR A 507 -37.12 2.64 -8.70
N ILE A 508 -35.81 2.47 -8.86
CA ILE A 508 -35.22 2.05 -10.15
C ILE A 508 -35.68 0.65 -10.54
N GLY A 509 -35.72 -0.28 -9.58
CA GLY A 509 -36.25 -1.63 -9.79
C GLY A 509 -37.69 -1.61 -10.30
N PHE A 510 -38.55 -0.83 -9.64
CA PHE A 510 -39.93 -0.62 -10.06
C PHE A 510 -40.04 -0.02 -11.47
N LEU A 511 -39.25 1.03 -11.78
CA LEU A 511 -39.26 1.66 -13.10
C LEU A 511 -38.80 0.70 -14.21
N ASN A 512 -37.81 -0.15 -13.94
CA ASN A 512 -37.36 -1.17 -14.88
C ASN A 512 -38.44 -2.22 -15.14
N THR A 513 -39.17 -2.64 -14.11
CA THR A 513 -40.33 -3.53 -14.26
C THR A 513 -41.40 -2.89 -15.14
N VAL A 514 -41.77 -1.63 -14.89
CA VAL A 514 -42.76 -0.90 -15.70
C VAL A 514 -42.30 -0.73 -17.15
N ASN A 515 -41.02 -0.42 -17.39
CA ASN A 515 -40.47 -0.31 -18.74
C ASN A 515 -40.48 -1.65 -19.48
N HIS A 516 -40.17 -2.74 -18.78
CA HIS A 516 -40.25 -4.08 -19.34
C HIS A 516 -41.69 -4.44 -19.73
N GLU A 517 -42.66 -4.16 -18.86
CA GLU A 517 -44.09 -4.38 -19.15
C GLU A 517 -44.58 -3.55 -20.35
N ARG A 518 -44.14 -2.28 -20.47
CA ARG A 518 -44.46 -1.42 -21.63
C ARG A 518 -43.82 -1.92 -22.93
N ALA A 519 -42.55 -2.30 -22.90
CA ALA A 519 -41.85 -2.82 -24.07
C ALA A 519 -42.50 -4.10 -24.61
N MET A 520 -43.03 -4.95 -23.72
CA MET A 520 -43.79 -6.14 -24.09
C MET A 520 -45.07 -5.79 -24.88
N ILE A 521 -45.79 -4.74 -24.47
CA ILE A 521 -46.99 -4.27 -25.17
C ILE A 521 -46.63 -3.65 -26.52
N MET A 522 -45.57 -2.84 -26.58
CA MET A 522 -45.12 -2.23 -27.83
C MET A 522 -44.72 -3.29 -28.86
N ARG A 523 -43.95 -4.31 -28.45
CA ARG A 523 -43.62 -5.43 -29.34
C ARG A 523 -44.86 -6.16 -29.84
N MET A 524 -45.84 -6.38 -28.96
CA MET A 524 -47.10 -7.02 -29.35
C MET A 524 -47.84 -6.22 -30.43
N ILE A 525 -47.81 -4.89 -30.36
CA ILE A 525 -48.39 -4.01 -31.37
C ILE A 525 -47.55 -4.00 -32.65
N GLU A 526 -46.22 -3.94 -32.55
CA GLU A 526 -45.29 -3.97 -33.70
C GLU A 526 -45.34 -5.31 -34.47
N GLU A 527 -45.61 -6.41 -33.77
CA GLU A 527 -45.75 -7.75 -34.35
C GLU A 527 -47.16 -8.01 -34.93
N SER A 528 -48.13 -7.14 -34.65
CA SER A 528 -49.50 -7.26 -35.17
C SER A 528 -49.61 -6.78 -36.62
N SER A 529 -50.49 -7.37 -37.42
CA SER A 529 -50.75 -6.88 -38.79
C SER A 529 -51.52 -5.54 -38.78
N LEU A 530 -51.52 -4.82 -39.91
CA LEU A 530 -52.31 -3.60 -40.05
C LEU A 530 -53.81 -3.88 -39.82
N GLU A 531 -54.33 -4.99 -40.35
CA GLU A 531 -55.74 -5.35 -40.15
C GLU A 531 -56.05 -5.68 -38.68
N GLU A 532 -55.12 -6.34 -37.96
CA GLU A 532 -55.27 -6.61 -36.53
C GLU A 532 -55.29 -5.32 -35.71
N CYS A 533 -54.44 -4.35 -36.05
CA CYS A 533 -54.39 -3.04 -35.39
C CYS A 533 -55.66 -2.21 -35.64
N GLU A 534 -56.17 -2.21 -36.87
CA GLU A 534 -57.45 -1.59 -37.22
C GLU A 534 -58.61 -2.22 -36.44
N GLN A 535 -58.64 -3.54 -36.35
CA GLN A 535 -59.64 -4.25 -35.56
C GLN A 535 -59.55 -3.91 -34.07
N PHE A 536 -58.34 -3.84 -33.49
CA PHE A 536 -58.14 -3.43 -32.11
C PHE A 536 -58.66 -2.00 -31.84
N LEU A 537 -58.44 -1.07 -32.77
CA LEU A 537 -58.97 0.29 -32.68
C LEU A 537 -60.50 0.29 -32.72
N ILE A 538 -61.11 -0.44 -33.67
CA ILE A 538 -62.56 -0.56 -33.77
C ILE A 538 -63.15 -1.15 -32.48
N ASP A 539 -62.56 -2.23 -31.95
CA ASP A 539 -63.03 -2.87 -30.71
C ASP A 539 -62.90 -1.95 -29.50
N MET A 540 -61.84 -1.14 -29.44
CA MET A 540 -61.62 -0.16 -28.37
C MET A 540 -62.68 0.96 -28.40
N PHE A 541 -62.99 1.50 -29.58
CA PHE A 541 -64.00 2.56 -29.75
C PHE A 541 -65.44 2.06 -29.59
N THR A 542 -65.68 0.76 -29.85
CA THR A 542 -67.00 0.13 -29.70
C THR A 542 -67.20 -0.56 -28.35
N ASP A 543 -66.23 -0.41 -27.42
CA ASP A 543 -66.25 -1.01 -26.07
C ASP A 543 -66.33 -2.55 -26.06
N ASN A 544 -65.81 -3.21 -27.10
CA ASN A 544 -65.83 -4.66 -27.29
C ASN A 544 -64.59 -5.38 -26.68
N LEU A 545 -63.93 -4.76 -25.69
CA LEU A 545 -62.73 -5.27 -25.02
C LEU A 545 -62.97 -5.49 -23.52
N PRO A 546 -63.76 -6.50 -23.10
CA PRO A 546 -64.17 -6.65 -21.72
C PRO A 546 -63.01 -6.94 -20.76
N SER A 547 -63.06 -6.38 -19.55
CA SER A 547 -62.15 -6.67 -18.45
C SER A 547 -62.91 -7.24 -17.22
N ARG A 548 -62.18 -7.51 -16.12
CA ARG A 548 -62.77 -7.98 -14.85
C ARG A 548 -63.32 -6.84 -13.98
N GLU A 549 -63.13 -5.58 -14.40
CA GLU A 549 -63.51 -4.38 -13.65
C GLU A 549 -64.36 -3.47 -14.54
N ARG A 550 -65.36 -2.79 -13.95
CA ARG A 550 -66.22 -1.87 -14.71
C ARG A 550 -65.38 -0.68 -15.20
N ASP A 551 -65.74 -0.15 -16.36
CA ASP A 551 -65.13 1.05 -16.94
C ASP A 551 -63.62 0.90 -17.29
N VAL A 552 -63.15 -0.34 -17.41
CA VAL A 552 -61.78 -0.68 -17.84
C VAL A 552 -61.87 -1.66 -18.99
N GLN A 553 -61.21 -1.36 -20.11
CA GLN A 553 -61.07 -2.26 -21.23
C GLN A 553 -59.76 -3.06 -21.13
N CYS A 554 -59.69 -4.24 -21.75
CA CYS A 554 -58.51 -5.11 -21.71
C CYS A 554 -58.00 -5.47 -23.11
N LEU A 555 -56.74 -5.16 -23.38
CA LEU A 555 -56.07 -5.44 -24.64
C LEU A 555 -55.97 -6.95 -24.96
N MET A 556 -56.01 -7.80 -23.93
CA MET A 556 -55.94 -9.26 -24.05
C MET A 556 -57.30 -9.96 -23.84
N SER A 557 -58.40 -9.20 -23.85
CA SER A 557 -59.75 -9.71 -23.58
C SER A 557 -60.11 -10.94 -24.41
N LYS A 558 -59.84 -10.90 -25.72
CA LYS A 558 -60.13 -11.99 -26.68
C LYS A 558 -59.32 -13.28 -26.43
N LYS A 559 -58.17 -13.18 -25.76
CA LYS A 559 -57.29 -14.32 -25.41
C LYS A 559 -57.45 -14.77 -23.94
N GLY A 560 -58.37 -14.13 -23.19
CA GLY A 560 -58.57 -14.37 -21.76
C GLY A 560 -57.51 -13.68 -20.86
N CYS A 561 -57.82 -13.54 -19.57
CA CYS A 561 -56.97 -12.83 -18.62
C CYS A 561 -55.64 -13.57 -18.35
N GLN A 562 -54.54 -12.93 -18.75
CA GLN A 562 -53.18 -13.44 -18.58
C GLN A 562 -52.57 -13.14 -17.19
N ARG A 563 -53.08 -12.12 -16.48
CA ARG A 563 -52.61 -11.69 -15.15
C ARG A 563 -53.62 -12.09 -14.07
N ARG A 564 -53.67 -13.37 -13.73
CA ARG A 564 -54.56 -13.92 -12.68
C ARG A 564 -54.08 -13.59 -11.26
N ASP A 565 -52.80 -13.24 -11.13
CA ASP A 565 -52.14 -12.76 -9.91
C ASP A 565 -52.68 -11.42 -9.40
N LEU A 566 -53.16 -10.56 -10.30
CA LEU A 566 -53.66 -9.23 -9.95
C LEU A 566 -55.15 -9.27 -9.57
N LYS A 567 -55.50 -8.62 -8.45
CA LYS A 567 -56.88 -8.48 -7.94
C LYS A 567 -57.68 -7.37 -8.64
N ARG A 568 -57.02 -6.35 -9.20
CA ARG A 568 -57.66 -5.21 -9.90
C ARG A 568 -57.11 -5.06 -11.31
N CYS A 569 -57.95 -4.66 -12.26
CA CYS A 569 -57.57 -4.49 -13.66
C CYS A 569 -56.84 -3.17 -13.89
N LEU A 570 -57.14 -2.11 -13.13
CA LEU A 570 -56.48 -0.79 -13.21
C LEU A 570 -54.95 -0.81 -13.03
N GLY A 571 -54.42 -1.81 -12.32
CA GLY A 571 -52.97 -1.98 -12.12
C GLY A 571 -52.30 -2.95 -13.09
N CYS A 572 -53.04 -3.44 -14.10
CA CYS A 572 -52.54 -4.42 -15.06
C CYS A 572 -51.96 -3.73 -16.29
N GLN A 573 -50.82 -4.20 -16.79
CA GLN A 573 -50.19 -3.68 -18.00
C GLN A 573 -51.13 -3.69 -19.23
N TYR A 574 -52.06 -4.65 -19.32
CA TYR A 574 -52.99 -4.77 -20.45
C TYR A 574 -54.27 -3.92 -20.30
N SER A 575 -54.38 -3.08 -19.26
CA SER A 575 -55.55 -2.27 -19.01
C SER A 575 -55.58 -1.03 -19.91
N ILE A 576 -56.74 -0.76 -20.49
CA ILE A 576 -57.04 0.45 -21.24
C ILE A 576 -58.07 1.21 -20.40
N PRO A 577 -57.65 2.22 -19.61
CA PRO A 577 -58.55 2.99 -18.76
C PRO A 577 -59.44 3.88 -19.63
N CYS A 578 -60.75 3.88 -19.39
CA CYS A 578 -61.66 4.83 -20.03
C CYS A 578 -61.55 6.23 -19.38
N ILE A 579 -62.17 7.24 -19.99
CA ILE A 579 -62.16 8.63 -19.47
C ILE A 579 -62.70 8.72 -18.03
N TYR A 580 -63.65 7.86 -17.67
CA TYR A 580 -64.21 7.77 -16.31
C TYR A 580 -63.20 7.17 -15.33
N ALA A 581 -62.46 6.12 -15.72
CA ALA A 581 -61.38 5.54 -14.92
C ALA A 581 -60.25 6.56 -14.65
N LEU A 582 -59.90 7.39 -15.63
CA LEU A 582 -58.95 8.49 -15.45
C LEU A 582 -59.47 9.54 -14.47
N THR A 583 -60.76 9.85 -14.51
CA THR A 583 -61.41 10.80 -13.59
C THR A 583 -61.38 10.28 -12.14
N THR A 584 -61.64 8.99 -11.94
CA THR A 584 -61.54 8.33 -10.62
C THR A 584 -60.11 8.30 -10.09
N LEU A 585 -59.12 8.02 -10.95
CA LEU A 585 -57.69 8.04 -10.59
C LEU A 585 -57.23 9.45 -10.17
N CYS A 586 -57.61 10.48 -10.94
CA CYS A 586 -57.35 11.87 -10.59
C CYS A 586 -57.99 12.27 -9.26
N SER A 587 -59.21 11.80 -9.00
CA SER A 587 -59.91 12.07 -7.73
C SER A 587 -59.21 11.43 -6.52
N ALA A 588 -58.71 10.20 -6.68
CA ALA A 588 -57.94 9.50 -5.65
C ALA A 588 -56.61 10.21 -5.36
N ILE A 589 -55.85 10.60 -6.39
CA ILE A 589 -54.59 11.34 -6.22
C ILE A 589 -54.81 12.68 -5.50
N ILE A 590 -55.90 13.40 -5.83
CA ILE A 590 -56.26 14.64 -5.13
C ILE A 590 -56.57 14.38 -3.65
N SER A 591 -57.24 13.27 -3.33
CA SER A 591 -57.53 12.88 -1.95
C SER A 591 -56.25 12.58 -1.18
N ASP A 592 -55.35 11.77 -1.73
CA ASP A 592 -54.09 11.39 -1.11
C ASP A 592 -53.17 12.60 -0.86
N ILE A 593 -53.14 13.56 -1.80
CA ILE A 593 -52.40 14.82 -1.63
C ILE A 593 -52.99 15.69 -0.52
N LYS A 594 -54.32 15.72 -0.39
CA LYS A 594 -54.99 16.45 0.70
C LYS A 594 -54.68 15.82 2.04
N GLU A 595 -54.74 14.49 2.13
CA GLU A 595 -54.43 13.75 3.35
C GLU A 595 -52.97 13.97 3.77
N TYR A 596 -52.02 13.88 2.83
CA TYR A 596 -50.61 14.17 3.08
C TYR A 596 -50.34 15.60 3.58
N LYS A 597 -51.09 16.60 3.08
CA LYS A 597 -51.00 17.98 3.58
C LYS A 597 -51.52 18.12 5.02
N ILE A 598 -52.55 17.36 5.39
CA ILE A 598 -53.11 17.35 6.75
C ILE A 598 -52.12 16.69 7.73
N THR A 599 -51.48 15.59 7.35
CA THR A 599 -50.48 14.90 8.19
C THR A 599 -49.25 15.75 8.47
N LYS A 600 -48.92 16.70 7.58
CA LYS A 600 -47.80 17.64 7.74
C LYS A 600 -48.10 18.84 8.66
N LEU A 601 -49.37 19.10 8.97
CA LEU A 601 -49.80 20.18 9.87
C LEU A 601 -49.91 19.72 11.34
N ASN A 602 -49.91 18.40 11.57
CA ASN A 602 -49.99 17.79 12.90
C ASN A 602 -48.63 17.29 13.42
N TYR A 603 -47.52 17.70 12.81
CA TYR A 603 -46.14 17.45 13.26
C TYR A 603 -45.38 18.74 13.49
#